data_AF-A0A4U7EEX7-F1
#
_entry.id   AF-A0A4U7EEX7-F1
#
_cell.length_a   1.000
_cell.length_b   1.000
_cell.length_c   1.000
_cell.angle_alpha   90.00
_cell.angle_beta   90.00
_cell.angle_gamma   90.00
#
_symmetry.space_group_name_H-M   'P 1'
#
loop_
_entity.id
_entity.type
_entity.pdbx_description
1 polymer ?
#
loop_
_entity_poly.entity_id
_entity_poly.type
_entity_poly.pdbx_seq_one_letter_code
_entity_poly.pdbx_strand_id
1 'polypeptide(L)'
;GCEHQFTTASKSCSETQEATEQDFEAVVNWCSHPSVVAVGESGLDYYWDRSFDDRQKRFFRTHSRLAIEADLPLVIHNRDAAEDILAILEEEYVRAEVPEKMRGILHCYVDPPDVAERAWNLGFYLGVGGIMTFSNSEVDEYVKEVP
;
A
#
# COMPACT_ATOMS: atom_id res chain seq x y z
N GLY A 1 -19.07 9.98 21.75
CA GLY A 1 -17.63 10.25 21.63
C GLY A 1 -17.42 11.06 20.38
N CYS A 2 -16.48 12.00 20.36
CA CYS A 2 -16.17 12.75 19.15
C CYS A 2 -15.31 11.84 18.26
N GLU A 3 -15.93 11.19 17.29
CA GLU A 3 -15.21 10.43 16.26
C GLU A 3 -14.48 11.43 15.37
N HIS A 4 -13.15 11.39 15.40
CA HIS A 4 -12.34 12.15 14.46
C HIS A 4 -12.27 11.31 13.18
N GLN A 5 -12.86 11.80 12.10
CA GLN A 5 -12.77 11.17 10.79
C GLN A 5 -11.52 11.69 10.09
N PHE A 6 -10.63 10.77 9.73
CA PHE A 6 -9.48 11.01 8.87
C PHE A 6 -9.70 10.31 7.54
N THR A 7 -9.08 10.83 6.48
CA THR A 7 -9.20 10.25 5.14
C THR A 7 -7.83 9.92 4.57
N THR A 8 -7.82 9.02 3.59
CA THR A 8 -6.66 8.74 2.76
C THR A 8 -6.82 9.45 1.41
N ALA A 9 -5.71 9.70 0.72
CA ALA A 9 -5.72 10.25 -0.64
C ALA A 9 -5.19 9.21 -1.62
N SER A 10 -6.06 8.70 -2.50
CA SER A 10 -5.66 7.85 -3.63
C SER A 10 -6.79 7.70 -4.66
N LYS A 11 -6.45 7.06 -5.78
CA LYS A 11 -7.36 6.15 -6.50
C LYS A 11 -6.94 4.71 -6.20
N SER A 12 -7.89 3.80 -6.03
CA SER A 12 -7.58 2.41 -5.73
C SER A 12 -7.06 1.65 -6.95
N CYS A 13 -6.43 0.49 -6.76
CA CYS A 13 -5.91 -0.35 -7.85
C CYS A 13 -6.99 -0.68 -8.90
N SER A 14 -8.23 -0.95 -8.49
CA SER A 14 -9.34 -1.22 -9.40
C SER A 14 -9.77 -0.01 -10.23
N GLU A 15 -9.57 1.21 -9.72
CA GLU A 15 -9.90 2.45 -10.44
C GLU A 15 -8.81 2.86 -11.44
N THR A 16 -7.63 2.25 -11.37
CA THR A 16 -6.51 2.60 -12.25
C THR A 16 -6.77 2.28 -13.72
N GLN A 17 -7.72 1.39 -14.03
CA GLN A 17 -8.11 1.08 -15.40
C GLN A 17 -8.65 2.30 -16.16
N GLU A 18 -9.16 3.31 -15.46
CA GLU A 18 -9.71 4.54 -16.07
C GLU A 18 -8.98 5.81 -15.63
N ALA A 19 -8.05 5.73 -14.67
CA ALA A 19 -7.37 6.88 -14.06
C ALA A 19 -6.54 7.73 -15.04
N THR A 20 -6.89 9.00 -15.16
CA THR A 20 -6.21 9.98 -16.03
C THR A 20 -5.02 10.65 -15.32
N GLU A 21 -4.22 11.41 -16.06
CA GLU A 21 -3.19 12.28 -15.45
C GLU A 21 -3.83 13.35 -14.54
N GLN A 22 -5.05 13.81 -14.85
CA GLN A 22 -5.77 14.73 -13.96
C GLN A 22 -6.14 14.07 -12.63
N ASP A 23 -6.48 12.78 -12.64
CA ASP A 23 -6.70 12.04 -11.39
C ASP A 23 -5.42 11.97 -10.57
N PHE A 24 -4.26 11.84 -11.22
CA PHE A 24 -2.97 11.86 -10.55
C PHE A 24 -2.67 13.22 -9.88
N GLU A 25 -2.85 14.32 -10.60
CA GLU A 25 -2.69 15.67 -10.06
C GLU A 25 -3.66 15.95 -8.89
N ALA A 26 -4.87 15.40 -8.96
CA ALA A 26 -5.84 15.52 -7.86
C ALA A 26 -5.33 14.88 -6.57
N VAL A 27 -4.73 13.69 -6.63
CA VAL A 27 -4.19 12.99 -5.45
C VAL A 27 -3.06 13.80 -4.82
N VAL A 28 -2.16 14.37 -5.62
CA VAL A 28 -1.09 15.26 -5.12
C VAL A 28 -1.68 16.44 -4.35
N ASN A 29 -2.71 17.09 -4.91
CA ASN A 29 -3.38 18.21 -4.24
C ASN A 29 -4.06 17.78 -2.93
N TRP A 30 -4.69 16.60 -2.89
CA TRP A 30 -5.35 16.09 -1.69
C TRP A 30 -4.37 15.85 -0.55
N CYS A 31 -3.13 15.42 -0.82
CA CYS A 31 -2.13 15.17 0.21
C CYS A 31 -1.78 16.40 1.06
N SER A 32 -2.07 17.62 0.57
CA SER A 32 -1.90 18.86 1.33
C SER A 32 -3.04 19.18 2.30
N HIS A 33 -4.16 18.45 2.23
CA HIS A 33 -5.33 18.73 3.04
C HIS A 33 -5.14 18.21 4.48
N PRO A 34 -5.46 19.00 5.53
CA PRO A 34 -5.14 18.63 6.93
C PRO A 34 -5.88 17.39 7.46
N SER A 35 -6.96 16.95 6.81
CA SER A 35 -7.66 15.71 7.14
C SER A 35 -7.07 14.46 6.48
N VAL A 36 -6.14 14.63 5.53
CA VAL A 36 -5.44 13.53 4.87
C VAL A 36 -4.27 13.11 5.74
N VAL A 37 -4.27 11.85 6.15
CA VAL A 37 -3.25 11.30 7.07
C VAL A 37 -2.44 10.16 6.46
N ALA A 38 -2.78 9.73 5.24
CA ALA A 38 -2.09 8.67 4.52
C ALA A 38 -2.38 8.74 3.01
N VAL A 39 -1.50 8.15 2.21
CA VAL A 39 -1.71 7.92 0.77
C VAL A 39 -2.20 6.49 0.59
N GLY A 40 -3.38 6.30 0.01
CA GLY A 40 -3.98 4.97 -0.20
C GLY A 40 -5.50 4.95 -0.15
N GLU A 41 -6.17 3.80 -0.27
CA GLU A 41 -5.56 2.50 -0.58
C GLU A 41 -4.91 2.51 -1.97
N SER A 42 -3.68 2.02 -2.07
CA SER A 42 -2.96 1.88 -3.34
C SER A 42 -2.15 0.58 -3.35
N GLY A 43 -1.83 0.05 -4.52
CA GLY A 43 -1.09 -1.19 -4.65
C GLY A 43 -1.54 -1.95 -5.88
N LEU A 44 -1.58 -3.27 -5.78
CA LEU A 44 -1.77 -4.17 -6.90
C LEU A 44 -2.85 -5.21 -6.56
N ASP A 45 -3.75 -5.45 -7.49
CA ASP A 45 -4.75 -6.52 -7.44
C ASP A 45 -4.71 -7.28 -8.78
N TYR A 46 -4.20 -8.52 -8.73
CA TYR A 46 -4.07 -9.40 -9.89
C TYR A 46 -5.18 -10.44 -10.01
N TYR A 47 -6.17 -10.40 -9.12
CA TYR A 47 -7.19 -11.45 -9.05
C TYR A 47 -8.25 -11.33 -10.15
N TRP A 48 -8.65 -10.10 -10.50
CA TRP A 48 -9.80 -9.88 -11.40
C TRP A 48 -9.44 -9.67 -12.87
N ASP A 49 -8.51 -8.76 -13.14
CA ASP A 49 -8.12 -8.39 -14.50
C ASP A 49 -6.66 -7.94 -14.52
N ARG A 50 -5.87 -8.61 -15.34
CA ARG A 50 -4.43 -8.39 -15.48
C ARG A 50 -4.04 -7.53 -16.68
N SER A 51 -5.02 -7.04 -17.44
CA SER A 51 -4.80 -6.26 -18.65
C SER A 51 -4.16 -4.89 -18.41
N PHE A 52 -4.12 -4.42 -17.16
CA PHE A 52 -3.59 -3.12 -16.77
C PHE A 52 -2.57 -3.19 -15.61
N ASP A 53 -1.94 -4.34 -15.36
CA ASP A 53 -0.90 -4.52 -14.32
C ASP A 53 0.17 -3.42 -14.37
N ASP A 54 0.70 -3.12 -15.57
CA ASP A 54 1.72 -2.08 -15.74
C ASP A 54 1.25 -0.70 -15.31
N ARG A 55 -0.05 -0.42 -15.46
CA ARG A 55 -0.66 0.83 -15.02
C ARG A 55 -0.84 0.84 -13.50
N GLN A 56 -1.25 -0.28 -12.90
CA GLN A 56 -1.29 -0.42 -11.44
C GLN A 56 0.10 -0.18 -10.83
N LYS A 57 1.15 -0.82 -11.40
CA LYS A 57 2.55 -0.65 -10.98
C LYS A 57 3.03 0.79 -11.09
N ARG A 58 2.75 1.45 -12.22
CA ARG A 58 3.09 2.87 -12.41
C ARG A 58 2.43 3.72 -11.33
N PHE A 59 1.13 3.50 -11.09
CA PHE A 59 0.38 4.30 -10.14
C PHE A 59 0.86 4.09 -8.70
N PHE A 60 1.12 2.83 -8.33
CA PHE A 60 1.68 2.49 -7.03
C PHE A 60 3.05 3.14 -6.80
N ARG A 61 3.96 3.10 -7.78
CA ARG A 61 5.25 3.80 -7.71
C ARG A 61 5.07 5.29 -7.45
N THR A 62 4.12 5.93 -8.13
CA THR A 62 3.93 7.36 -7.97
C THR A 62 3.35 7.72 -6.62
N HIS A 63 2.40 6.93 -6.10
CA HIS A 63 1.92 7.09 -4.73
C HIS A 63 3.01 6.85 -3.69
N SER A 64 3.89 5.86 -3.89
CA SER A 64 5.01 5.62 -2.97
C SER A 64 5.95 6.82 -2.87
N ARG A 65 6.26 7.45 -4.01
CA ARG A 65 7.06 8.69 -4.04
C ARG A 65 6.33 9.86 -3.38
N LEU A 66 5.04 10.03 -3.70
CA LEU A 66 4.22 11.09 -3.13
C LEU A 66 4.11 10.97 -1.60
N ALA A 67 3.99 9.76 -1.08
CA ALA A 67 3.96 9.49 0.36
C ALA A 67 5.26 9.94 1.05
N ILE A 68 6.43 9.67 0.43
CA ILE A 68 7.72 10.15 0.94
C ILE A 68 7.79 11.69 0.90
N GLU A 69 7.40 12.29 -0.23
CA GLU A 69 7.44 13.74 -0.44
C GLU A 69 6.53 14.50 0.54
N ALA A 70 5.31 13.99 0.73
CA ALA A 70 4.32 14.55 1.65
C ALA A 70 4.56 14.16 3.12
N ASP A 71 5.54 13.29 3.39
CA ASP A 71 5.79 12.68 4.70
C ASP A 71 4.56 12.02 5.32
N LEU A 72 3.80 11.31 4.49
CA LEU A 72 2.59 10.58 4.84
C LEU A 72 2.84 9.06 4.75
N PRO A 73 2.26 8.24 5.65
CA PRO A 73 2.31 6.79 5.51
C PRO A 73 1.50 6.30 4.29
N LEU A 74 1.86 5.13 3.78
CA LEU A 74 1.12 4.41 2.74
C LEU A 74 0.11 3.43 3.36
N VAL A 75 -1.05 3.29 2.71
CA VAL A 75 -1.99 2.19 2.95
C VAL A 75 -1.99 1.30 1.71
N ILE A 76 -1.38 0.11 1.83
CA ILE A 76 -1.08 -0.77 0.71
C ILE A 76 -2.12 -1.88 0.59
N HIS A 77 -2.76 -1.94 -0.58
CA HIS A 77 -3.56 -3.07 -1.02
C HIS A 77 -2.69 -4.06 -1.78
N ASN A 78 -2.67 -5.31 -1.34
CA ASN A 78 -2.02 -6.41 -2.04
C ASN A 78 -3.04 -7.54 -2.26
N ARG A 79 -3.12 -8.05 -3.49
CA ARG A 79 -3.82 -9.29 -3.79
C ARG A 79 -3.09 -10.04 -4.90
N ASP A 80 -2.53 -11.20 -4.56
CA ASP A 80 -1.73 -12.05 -5.44
C ASP A 80 -0.56 -11.33 -6.13
N ALA A 81 -0.02 -10.27 -5.50
CA ALA A 81 0.94 -9.35 -6.12
C ALA A 81 2.11 -8.97 -5.20
N ALA A 82 2.35 -9.72 -4.12
CA ALA A 82 3.31 -9.38 -3.06
C ALA A 82 4.73 -9.12 -3.59
N GLU A 83 5.21 -9.96 -4.50
CA GLU A 83 6.55 -9.81 -5.08
C GLU A 83 6.73 -8.50 -5.86
N ASP A 84 5.73 -8.11 -6.65
CA ASP A 84 5.77 -6.85 -7.40
C ASP A 84 5.62 -5.64 -6.47
N ILE A 85 4.78 -5.74 -5.42
CA ILE A 85 4.67 -4.72 -4.37
C ILE A 85 6.05 -4.50 -3.72
N LEU A 86 6.68 -5.56 -3.23
CA LEU A 86 7.95 -5.50 -2.52
C LEU A 86 9.07 -4.99 -3.44
N ALA A 87 9.16 -5.50 -4.67
CA ALA A 87 10.16 -5.02 -5.63
C ALA A 87 10.01 -3.52 -5.89
N ILE A 88 8.78 -3.02 -6.04
CA ILE A 88 8.53 -1.59 -6.19
C ILE A 88 8.99 -0.82 -4.95
N LEU A 89 8.60 -1.25 -3.76
CA LEU A 89 8.96 -0.58 -2.51
C LEU A 89 10.48 -0.56 -2.30
N GLU A 90 11.17 -1.68 -2.50
CA GLU A 90 12.63 -1.79 -2.39
C GLU A 90 13.35 -0.85 -3.37
N GLU A 91 12.89 -0.79 -4.62
CA GLU A 91 13.45 0.11 -5.63
C GLU A 91 13.26 1.58 -5.25
N GLU A 92 12.06 1.96 -4.80
CA GLU A 92 11.78 3.34 -4.39
C GLU A 92 12.49 3.69 -3.07
N TYR A 93 12.67 2.74 -2.15
CA TYR A 93 13.41 2.90 -0.90
C TYR A 93 14.87 3.24 -1.17
N VAL A 94 15.53 2.51 -2.08
CA VAL A 94 16.92 2.77 -2.47
C VAL A 94 17.09 4.13 -3.19
N ARG A 95 16.04 4.59 -3.88
CA ARG A 95 16.05 5.88 -4.60
C ARG A 95 15.78 7.08 -3.71
N ALA A 96 15.10 6.89 -2.58
CA ALA A 96 14.70 7.97 -1.72
C ALA A 96 15.89 8.65 -1.04
N GLU A 97 15.88 9.99 -0.98
CA GLU A 97 16.89 10.73 -0.20
C GLU A 97 16.75 10.48 1.31
N VAL A 98 15.53 10.17 1.76
CA VAL A 98 15.16 9.94 3.16
C VAL A 98 14.32 8.65 3.23
N PRO A 99 14.95 7.46 3.10
CA PRO A 99 14.24 6.17 3.02
C PRO A 99 13.33 5.89 4.21
N GLU A 100 13.66 6.38 5.41
CA GLU A 100 12.87 6.22 6.63
C GLU A 100 11.49 6.90 6.57
N LYS A 101 11.27 7.81 5.62
CA LYS A 101 9.93 8.37 5.38
C LYS A 101 9.01 7.38 4.69
N MET A 102 9.56 6.39 3.98
CA MET A 102 8.78 5.28 3.44
C MET A 102 8.34 4.39 4.59
N ARG A 103 7.05 4.44 4.90
CA ARG A 103 6.42 3.69 5.98
C ARG A 103 4.94 3.50 5.68
N GLY A 104 4.29 2.56 6.35
CA GLY A 104 2.87 2.37 6.15
C GLY A 104 2.34 1.05 6.67
N ILE A 105 1.20 0.64 6.13
CA ILE A 105 0.56 -0.64 6.45
C ILE A 105 0.28 -1.44 5.18
N LEU A 106 0.50 -2.75 5.23
CA LEU A 106 -0.11 -3.72 4.31
C LEU A 106 -1.47 -4.10 4.90
N HIS A 107 -2.56 -3.49 4.42
CA HIS A 107 -3.80 -3.38 5.21
C HIS A 107 -4.59 -4.69 5.42
N CYS A 108 -4.39 -5.69 4.57
CA CYS A 108 -5.04 -6.99 4.63
C CYS A 108 -4.02 -8.09 4.33
N TYR A 109 -3.04 -8.24 5.22
CA TYR A 109 -1.95 -9.19 5.05
C TYR A 109 -2.46 -10.63 5.12
N VAL A 110 -2.15 -11.40 4.07
CA VAL A 110 -2.47 -12.83 3.94
C VAL A 110 -1.31 -13.66 3.37
N ASP A 111 -0.17 -13.02 3.14
CA ASP A 111 0.99 -13.61 2.48
C ASP A 111 1.87 -14.40 3.48
N PRO A 112 2.85 -15.20 3.04
CA PRO A 112 3.73 -15.95 3.95
C PRO A 112 4.73 -15.05 4.72
N PRO A 113 5.42 -15.57 5.75
CA PRO A 113 6.25 -14.79 6.67
C PRO A 113 7.42 -14.04 6.02
N ASP A 114 7.95 -14.51 4.89
CA ASP A 114 9.03 -13.86 4.17
C ASP A 114 8.60 -12.49 3.60
N VAL A 115 7.33 -12.36 3.16
CA VAL A 115 6.74 -11.09 2.74
C VAL A 115 6.65 -10.12 3.92
N ALA A 116 6.27 -10.62 5.10
CA ALA A 116 6.21 -9.82 6.32
C ALA A 116 7.59 -9.31 6.74
N GLU A 117 8.61 -10.17 6.75
CA GLU A 117 9.98 -9.79 7.09
C GLU A 117 10.52 -8.72 6.15
N ARG A 118 10.32 -8.89 4.83
CA ARG A 118 10.73 -7.89 3.83
C ARG A 118 10.00 -6.56 4.03
N ALA A 119 8.68 -6.59 4.23
CA ALA A 119 7.90 -5.38 4.49
C ALA A 119 8.34 -4.67 5.78
N TRP A 120 8.60 -5.43 6.85
CA TRP A 120 9.09 -4.90 8.13
C TRP A 120 10.43 -4.18 7.98
N ASN A 121 11.37 -4.77 7.25
CA ASN A 121 12.68 -4.18 6.99
C ASN A 121 12.60 -2.86 6.20
N LEU A 122 11.50 -2.63 5.49
CA LEU A 122 11.20 -1.39 4.77
C LEU A 122 10.39 -0.38 5.59
N GLY A 123 10.04 -0.68 6.85
CA GLY A 123 9.28 0.20 7.74
C GLY A 123 7.76 0.06 7.66
N PHE A 124 7.26 -1.07 7.15
CA PHE A 124 5.82 -1.35 7.04
C PHE A 124 5.33 -2.28 8.14
N TYR A 125 4.12 -2.00 8.62
CA TYR A 125 3.37 -2.86 9.54
C TYR A 125 2.35 -3.70 8.78
N LEU A 126 1.90 -4.79 9.41
CA LEU A 126 0.88 -5.67 8.84
C LEU A 126 -0.49 -5.38 9.45
N GLY A 127 -1.45 -5.09 8.58
CA GLY A 127 -2.86 -5.05 8.93
C GLY A 127 -3.44 -6.46 8.93
N VAL A 128 -3.68 -6.99 10.13
CA VAL A 128 -4.34 -8.29 10.30
C VAL A 128 -5.83 -8.06 10.52
N GLY A 129 -6.63 -8.38 9.51
CA GLY A 129 -8.08 -8.24 9.55
C GLY A 129 -8.81 -9.51 9.97
N GLY A 130 -10.15 -9.48 9.85
CA GLY A 130 -11.01 -10.63 10.14
C GLY A 130 -10.74 -11.87 9.27
N ILE A 131 -9.91 -11.75 8.22
CA ILE A 131 -9.54 -12.86 7.36
C ILE A 131 -8.84 -14.00 8.11
N MET A 132 -8.13 -13.67 9.19
CA MET A 132 -7.50 -14.61 10.12
C MET A 132 -8.51 -15.57 10.79
N THR A 133 -9.81 -15.22 10.80
CA THR A 133 -10.85 -16.05 11.42
C THR A 133 -11.46 -17.09 10.47
N PHE A 134 -11.08 -17.11 9.19
CA PHE A 134 -11.55 -18.12 8.25
C PHE A 134 -10.70 -19.38 8.31
N SER A 135 -11.36 -20.54 8.35
CA SER A 135 -10.72 -21.87 8.47
C SER A 135 -9.80 -22.26 7.31
N ASN A 136 -9.82 -21.51 6.21
CA ASN A 136 -8.99 -21.74 5.02
C ASN A 136 -7.86 -20.72 4.88
N SER A 137 -7.63 -19.88 5.89
CA SER A 137 -6.48 -18.97 5.91
C SER A 137 -5.33 -19.63 6.65
N GLU A 138 -4.10 -19.46 6.17
CA GLU A 138 -2.87 -19.85 6.89
C GLU A 138 -2.31 -18.69 7.73
N VAL A 139 -3.05 -17.57 7.80
CA VAL A 139 -2.62 -16.31 8.42
C VAL A 139 -2.37 -16.47 9.92
N ASP A 140 -3.12 -17.33 10.59
CA ASP A 140 -2.95 -17.62 12.02
C ASP A 140 -1.62 -18.31 12.34
N GLU A 141 -1.08 -19.09 11.41
CA GLU A 141 0.27 -19.64 11.51
C GLU A 141 1.31 -18.59 11.16
N TYR A 142 1.12 -17.84 10.07
CA TYR A 142 2.10 -16.83 9.62
C TYR A 142 2.34 -15.73 10.65
N VAL A 143 1.30 -15.20 11.28
CA VAL A 143 1.43 -14.12 12.29
C VAL A 143 2.22 -14.52 13.53
N LYS A 144 2.42 -15.83 13.81
CA LYS A 144 3.28 -16.28 14.92
C LYS A 144 4.77 -16.08 14.63
N GLU A 145 5.13 -15.98 13.36
CA GLU A 145 6.52 -15.85 12.89
C GLU A 145 6.89 -14.40 12.54
N VAL A 146 5.90 -13.49 12.54
CA VAL A 146 6.11 -12.06 12.27
C VAL A 146 6.75 -11.35 13.48
N PRO A 147 7.73 -10.44 13.28
CA PRO A 147 8.41 -9.69 14.35
C PRO A 147 7.53 -8.85 15.28
#